data_AF-X1QMK1-F1
#
_entry.id   AF-X1QMK1-F1
#
_cell.length_a   1.000
_cell.length_b   1.000
_cell.length_c   1.000
_cell.angle_alpha   90.00
_cell.angle_beta   90.00
_cell.angle_gamma   90.00
#
_symmetry.space_group_name_H-M   'P 1'
#
loop_
_entity.id
_entity.type
_entity.pdbx_description
1 polymer ?
#
loop_
_entity_poly.entity_id
_entity_poly.type
_entity_poly.pdbx_seq_one_letter_code
_entity_poly.pdbx_strand_id
1 'polypeptide(L)'
;MFFNMRGLVSEYEREKIRERTVRGSREKARQGKVVSAGAISFGFCYNKEKATLEENPEKARIVELIFYTFANESLSLQSLADRLNRLHIPTPRGGDRWRASTLGIMLRNEVYIGKMYQFRRYHIEPKFRLK
;
A
#
# COMPACT_ATOMS: atom_id res chain seq x y z
N MET A 1 -37.76 -18.29 19.59
CA MET A 1 -37.82 -16.80 19.63
C MET A 1 -36.57 -16.14 20.23
N PHE A 2 -36.01 -16.63 21.34
CA PHE A 2 -34.82 -16.02 21.98
C PHE A 2 -33.52 -16.05 21.15
N PHE A 3 -33.32 -17.05 20.28
CA PHE A 3 -32.14 -17.12 19.39
C PHE A 3 -32.11 -16.03 18.31
N ASN A 4 -33.26 -15.66 17.73
CA ASN A 4 -33.34 -14.59 16.73
C ASN A 4 -33.05 -13.20 17.34
N MET A 5 -33.48 -12.95 18.59
CA MET A 5 -33.15 -11.71 19.29
C MET A 5 -31.65 -11.56 19.55
N ARG A 6 -30.95 -12.63 19.96
CA ARG A 6 -29.49 -12.59 20.15
C ARG A 6 -28.74 -12.38 18.83
N GLY A 7 -29.24 -12.92 17.72
CA GLY A 7 -28.71 -12.67 16.38
C GLY A 7 -28.83 -11.20 15.98
N LEU A 8 -30.02 -10.61 16.15
CA LEU A 8 -30.28 -9.21 15.82
C LEU A 8 -29.45 -8.23 16.67
N VAL A 9 -29.33 -8.50 17.98
CA VAL A 9 -28.49 -7.68 18.87
C VAL A 9 -27.02 -7.77 18.49
N SER A 10 -26.53 -8.97 18.16
CA SER A 10 -25.14 -9.18 17.71
C SER A 10 -24.84 -8.42 16.40
N GLU A 11 -25.73 -8.45 15.42
CA GLU A 11 -25.55 -7.72 14.16
C GLU A 11 -25.56 -6.19 14.39
N TYR A 12 -26.45 -5.70 15.26
CA TYR A 12 -26.49 -4.28 15.62
C TYR A 12 -25.20 -3.81 16.33
N GLU A 13 -24.70 -4.60 17.30
CA GLU A 13 -23.43 -4.29 17.96
C GLU A 13 -22.25 -4.31 16.99
N ARG A 14 -22.22 -5.28 16.08
CA ARG A 14 -21.20 -5.39 15.04
C ARG A 14 -21.20 -4.17 14.12
N GLU A 15 -22.38 -3.71 13.69
CA GLU A 15 -22.52 -2.52 12.86
C GLU A 15 -22.03 -1.27 13.60
N LYS A 16 -22.40 -1.12 14.87
CA LYS A 16 -21.95 -0.01 15.72
C LYS A 16 -20.43 0.01 15.94
N ILE A 17 -19.81 -1.16 16.12
CA ILE A 17 -18.35 -1.31 16.22
C ILE A 17 -17.69 -0.93 14.89
N ARG A 18 -18.26 -1.40 13.77
CA ARG A 18 -17.77 -1.09 12.42
C ARG A 18 -17.79 0.41 12.15
N GLU A 19 -18.90 1.09 12.42
CA GLU A 19 -19.02 2.55 12.24
C GLU A 19 -17.96 3.31 13.05
N ARG A 20 -17.82 2.98 14.33
CA ARG A 20 -16.81 3.61 15.21
C ARG A 20 -15.38 3.39 14.69
N THR A 21 -15.09 2.18 14.22
CA THR A 21 -13.78 1.80 13.69
C THR A 21 -13.46 2.55 12.40
N VAL A 22 -14.40 2.61 11.47
CA VAL A 22 -14.26 3.33 10.20
C VAL A 22 -14.08 4.83 10.44
N ARG A 23 -14.85 5.40 11.39
CA ARG A 23 -14.72 6.80 11.77
C ARG A 23 -13.33 7.11 12.33
N GLY A 24 -12.87 6.35 13.33
CA GLY A 24 -11.54 6.54 13.92
C GLY A 24 -10.41 6.37 12.89
N SER A 25 -10.59 5.42 11.98
CA SER A 25 -9.68 5.18 10.85
C SER A 25 -9.62 6.38 9.89
N ARG A 26 -10.76 6.98 9.53
CA ARG A 26 -10.80 8.18 8.67
C ARG A 26 -10.18 9.39 9.35
N GLU A 27 -10.44 9.60 10.63
CA GLU A 27 -9.82 10.69 11.40
C GLU A 27 -8.30 10.55 11.45
N LYS A 28 -7.81 9.33 11.66
CA LYS A 28 -6.37 9.05 11.60
C LYS A 28 -5.76 9.38 10.24
N ALA A 29 -6.42 9.01 9.13
CA ALA A 29 -5.97 9.38 7.78
C ALA A 29 -5.98 10.90 7.55
N ARG A 30 -7.00 11.62 8.04
CA ARG A 30 -7.09 13.09 7.95
C ARG A 30 -5.92 13.79 8.66
N GLN A 31 -5.41 13.19 9.73
CA GLN A 31 -4.21 13.66 10.45
C GLN A 31 -2.89 13.31 9.74
N GLY A 32 -2.92 12.77 8.51
CA GLY A 32 -1.72 12.33 7.80
C GLY A 32 -1.09 11.04 8.36
N LYS A 33 -1.74 10.37 9.31
CA LYS A 33 -1.25 9.13 9.90
C LYS A 33 -1.64 7.93 9.05
N VAL A 34 -0.79 6.92 9.05
CA VAL A 34 -1.01 5.65 8.34
C VAL A 34 -2.01 4.81 9.13
N VAL A 35 -3.16 4.54 8.53
CA VAL A 35 -4.26 3.83 9.17
C VAL A 35 -4.02 2.34 9.21
N SER A 36 -3.46 1.79 8.14
CA SER A 36 -3.01 0.41 8.07
C SER A 36 -1.56 0.40 7.62
N ALA A 37 -0.67 -0.06 8.50
CA ALA A 37 0.75 -0.25 8.21
C ALA A 37 0.99 -1.52 7.37
N GLY A 38 0.14 -1.78 6.37
CA GLY A 38 0.18 -2.95 5.51
C GLY A 38 1.44 -2.97 4.62
N ALA A 39 1.29 -3.20 3.32
CA ALA A 39 2.44 -3.17 2.42
C ALA A 39 3.04 -1.75 2.32
N ILE A 40 4.04 -1.46 3.17
CA ILE A 40 4.83 -0.24 3.13
C ILE A 40 5.52 -0.16 1.76
N SER A 41 5.46 1.01 1.14
CA SER A 41 6.12 1.24 -0.16
C SER A 41 7.63 1.15 0.01
N PHE A 42 8.33 0.62 -0.99
CA PHE A 42 9.79 0.51 -0.95
C PHE A 42 10.42 1.89 -0.71
N GLY A 43 11.58 1.96 -0.05
CA GLY A 43 12.16 3.25 0.34
C GLY A 43 11.60 3.86 1.63
N PHE A 44 10.50 3.34 2.17
CA PHE A 44 9.92 3.83 3.43
C PHE A 44 9.99 2.79 4.56
N CYS A 45 9.98 3.29 5.79
CA CYS A 45 9.74 2.55 7.03
C CYS A 45 8.53 3.15 7.77
N TYR A 46 7.90 2.37 8.64
CA TYR A 46 6.80 2.85 9.47
C TYR A 46 7.32 3.28 10.84
N ASN A 47 7.14 4.56 11.18
CA ASN A 47 7.43 5.07 12.50
C ASN A 47 6.24 4.77 13.43
N LYS A 48 6.45 3.89 14.42
CA LYS A 48 5.39 3.47 15.36
C LYS A 48 4.92 4.59 16.29
N GLU A 49 5.81 5.51 16.67
CA GLU A 49 5.52 6.59 17.60
C GLU A 49 4.65 7.67 16.96
N LYS A 50 5.02 8.09 15.75
CA LYS A 50 4.28 9.12 15.00
C LYS A 50 3.11 8.56 14.18
N ALA A 51 3.10 7.24 13.98
CA ALA A 51 2.20 6.54 13.06
C ALA A 51 2.29 7.07 11.62
N THR A 52 3.50 7.41 11.16
CA THR A 52 3.79 7.98 9.82
C THR A 52 4.73 7.08 9.03
N LEU A 53 4.83 7.34 7.72
CA LEU A 53 5.93 6.81 6.90
C LEU A 53 7.14 7.74 7.04
N GLU A 54 8.31 7.16 7.25
CA GLU A 54 9.59 7.84 7.24
C GLU A 54 10.48 7.18 6.16
N GLU A 55 11.42 7.93 5.62
CA GLU A 55 12.33 7.40 4.60
C GLU A 55 13.35 6.45 5.24
N ASN A 56 13.63 5.35 4.56
CA ASN A 56 14.76 4.50 4.86
C ASN A 56 15.93 4.95 3.95
N PRO A 57 17.01 5.54 4.49
CA PRO A 57 18.06 6.17 3.69
C PRO A 57 18.71 5.25 2.64
N GLU A 58 18.94 3.97 2.98
CA GLU A 58 19.55 3.02 2.06
C GLU A 58 18.60 2.68 0.90
N LYS A 59 17.34 2.41 1.21
CA LYS A 59 16.33 2.05 0.21
C LYS A 59 15.91 3.26 -0.61
N ALA A 60 15.89 4.46 -0.02
CA ALA A 60 15.54 5.71 -0.69
C ALA A 60 16.49 6.00 -1.86
N ARG A 61 17.81 5.80 -1.68
CA ARG A 61 18.79 5.92 -2.78
C ARG A 61 18.50 5.00 -3.96
N ILE A 62 18.03 3.77 -3.68
CA ILE A 62 17.63 2.83 -4.73
C ILE A 62 16.39 3.35 -5.45
N VAL A 63 15.42 3.91 -4.73
CA VAL A 63 14.24 4.55 -5.32
C VAL A 63 14.66 5.69 -6.25
N GLU A 64 15.50 6.61 -5.77
CA GLU A 64 16.02 7.72 -6.57
C GLU A 64 16.72 7.24 -7.84
N LEU A 65 17.60 6.23 -7.72
CA LEU A 65 18.26 5.61 -8.87
C LEU A 65 17.25 5.07 -9.90
N ILE A 66 16.20 4.37 -9.43
CA ILE A 66 15.16 3.80 -10.29
C ILE A 66 14.42 4.91 -11.05
N PHE A 67 13.97 5.96 -10.35
CA PHE A 67 13.25 7.07 -10.96
C PHE A 67 14.13 7.86 -11.93
N TYR A 68 15.38 8.15 -11.54
CA TYR A 68 16.36 8.82 -12.40
C TYR A 68 16.63 8.01 -13.68
N THR A 69 16.90 6.72 -13.54
CA THR A 69 17.19 5.83 -14.68
C THR A 69 15.98 5.76 -15.62
N PHE A 70 14.77 5.63 -15.07
CA PHE A 70 13.55 5.57 -15.85
C PHE A 70 13.27 6.89 -16.60
N ALA A 71 13.53 8.03 -15.97
CA ALA A 71 13.28 9.34 -16.56
C ALA A 71 14.30 9.74 -17.65
N ASN A 72 15.57 9.32 -17.50
CA ASN A 72 16.66 9.82 -18.36
C ASN A 72 17.12 8.84 -19.44
N GLU A 73 17.02 7.53 -19.21
CA GLU A 73 17.68 6.54 -20.08
C GLU A 73 16.74 5.89 -21.12
N SER A 74 15.46 6.29 -21.17
CA SER A 74 14.44 5.73 -22.09
C SER A 74 14.39 4.19 -22.09
N LEU A 75 14.73 3.56 -20.96
CA LEU A 75 14.74 2.10 -20.82
C LEU A 75 13.33 1.54 -20.68
N SER A 76 13.11 0.36 -21.26
CA SER A 76 11.92 -0.43 -20.93
C SER A 76 11.95 -0.87 -19.46
N LEU A 77 10.77 -1.09 -18.86
CA LEU A 77 10.68 -1.62 -17.49
C LEU A 77 11.38 -2.98 -17.33
N GLN A 78 11.43 -3.77 -18.40
CA GLN A 78 12.14 -5.05 -18.41
C GLN A 78 13.66 -4.83 -18.35
N SER A 79 14.18 -3.94 -19.20
CA SER A 79 15.62 -3.60 -19.23
C SER A 79 16.08 -3.00 -17.90
N LEU A 80 15.24 -2.18 -17.27
CA LEU A 80 15.50 -1.64 -15.93
C LEU A 80 15.53 -2.75 -14.88
N ALA A 81 14.56 -3.68 -14.90
CA ALA A 81 14.55 -4.82 -13.99
C ALA A 81 15.81 -5.69 -14.14
N ASP A 82 16.21 -5.97 -15.38
CA ASP A 82 17.41 -6.77 -15.68
C ASP A 82 18.68 -6.07 -15.20
N ARG A 83 18.77 -4.74 -15.32
CA ARG A 83 19.87 -3.96 -14.75
C ARG A 83 19.94 -4.07 -13.23
N LEU A 84 18.81 -3.89 -12.54
CA LEU A 84 18.75 -4.01 -11.07
C LEU A 84 19.14 -5.41 -10.60
N ASN A 85 18.72 -6.44 -11.34
CA ASN A 85 19.07 -7.83 -11.06
C ASN A 85 20.56 -8.10 -11.25
N ARG A 86 21.18 -7.59 -12.34
CA ARG A 86 22.63 -7.68 -12.56
C ARG A 86 23.45 -7.00 -11.47
N LEU A 87 22.93 -5.92 -10.90
CA LEU A 87 23.56 -5.20 -9.79
C LEU A 87 23.28 -5.84 -8.42
N HIS A 88 22.59 -6.99 -8.36
CA HIS A 88 22.21 -7.68 -7.13
C HIS A 88 21.48 -6.80 -6.11
N ILE A 89 20.69 -5.84 -6.61
CA ILE A 89 19.94 -4.93 -5.73
C ILE A 89 18.77 -5.70 -5.10
N PRO A 90 18.62 -5.70 -3.76
CA PRO A 90 17.56 -6.43 -3.08
C PRO A 90 16.18 -5.89 -3.45
N THR A 91 15.22 -6.80 -3.64
CA THR A 91 13.85 -6.41 -3.98
C THR A 91 13.06 -5.93 -2.75
N PRO A 92 11.96 -5.19 -2.93
CA PRO A 92 11.22 -4.59 -1.82
C PRO A 92 10.73 -5.53 -0.72
N ARG A 93 10.45 -6.79 -1.07
CA ARG A 93 9.93 -7.82 -0.16
C ARG A 93 10.86 -9.02 -0.01
N GLY A 94 12.14 -8.88 -0.39
CA GLY A 94 13.10 -9.97 -0.33
C GLY A 94 12.81 -11.14 -1.28
N GLY A 95 12.09 -10.88 -2.38
CA GLY A 95 11.96 -11.84 -3.48
C GLY A 95 13.22 -11.92 -4.33
N ASP A 96 13.34 -12.99 -5.11
CA ASP A 96 14.58 -13.40 -5.79
C ASP A 96 15.05 -12.45 -6.90
N ARG A 97 14.13 -11.69 -7.51
CA ARG A 97 14.45 -10.79 -8.64
C ARG A 97 13.45 -9.66 -8.81
N TRP A 98 13.94 -8.52 -9.30
CA TRP A 98 13.14 -7.45 -9.84
C TRP A 98 12.36 -7.93 -11.07
N ARG A 99 11.07 -7.58 -11.10
CA ARG A 99 10.17 -7.82 -12.22
C ARG A 99 9.67 -6.49 -12.75
N ALA A 100 9.45 -6.40 -14.07
CA ALA A 100 8.88 -5.21 -14.70
C ALA A 100 7.54 -4.78 -14.07
N SER A 101 6.70 -5.74 -13.64
CA SER A 101 5.44 -5.46 -12.96
C SER A 101 5.63 -4.75 -11.61
N THR A 102 6.65 -5.14 -10.84
CA THR A 102 7.00 -4.49 -9.57
C THR A 102 7.41 -3.04 -9.80
N LEU A 103 8.26 -2.79 -10.80
CA LEU A 103 8.68 -1.44 -11.18
C LEU A 103 7.49 -0.61 -11.69
N GLY A 104 6.62 -1.19 -12.52
CA GLY A 104 5.44 -0.49 -13.04
C GLY A 104 4.41 -0.13 -11.94
N ILE A 105 4.32 -0.92 -10.86
CA ILE A 105 3.53 -0.55 -9.68
C ILE A 105 4.22 0.58 -8.91
N MET A 106 5.54 0.48 -8.74
CA MET A 106 6.34 1.45 -7.99
C MET A 106 6.33 2.84 -8.65
N LEU A 107 6.56 2.93 -9.96
CA LEU A 107 6.61 4.19 -10.70
C LEU A 107 5.26 4.92 -10.79
N ARG A 108 4.14 4.18 -10.66
CA ARG A 108 2.78 4.75 -10.61
C ARG A 108 2.32 5.11 -9.20
N ASN A 109 3.12 4.79 -8.18
CA ASN A 109 2.72 5.01 -6.80
C ASN A 109 2.96 6.47 -6.40
N GLU A 110 1.87 7.22 -6.22
CA GLU A 110 1.93 8.65 -5.85
C GLU A 110 2.50 8.90 -4.44
N VAL A 111 2.73 7.85 -3.63
CA VAL A 111 3.43 7.99 -2.33
C VAL A 111 4.82 8.60 -2.50
N TYR A 112 5.52 8.31 -3.59
CA TYR A 112 6.85 8.86 -3.87
C TYR A 112 6.87 10.36 -4.18
N ILE A 113 5.70 10.96 -4.40
CA ILE A 113 5.52 12.41 -4.56
C ILE A 113 4.75 13.03 -3.38
N GLY A 114 4.70 12.34 -2.24
CA GLY A 114 4.05 12.82 -1.02
C GLY A 114 2.53 12.68 -0.99
N LYS A 115 1.92 11.97 -1.95
CA LYS A 115 0.45 11.77 -2.01
C LYS A 115 0.09 10.34 -1.62
N MET A 116 -0.42 10.16 -0.41
CA MET A 116 -0.88 8.87 0.10
C MET A 116 -2.41 8.80 0.14
N TYR A 117 -3.01 7.88 -0.62
CA TYR A 117 -4.45 7.63 -0.56
C TYR A 117 -4.77 6.48 0.38
N GLN A 118 -5.70 6.73 1.29
CA GLN A 118 -6.27 5.72 2.18
C GLN A 118 -7.79 5.67 1.93
N PHE A 119 -8.40 4.48 1.99
CA PHE A 119 -9.84 4.25 1.70
C PHE A 119 -10.31 4.42 0.24
N ARG A 120 -9.45 4.14 -0.75
CA ARG A 120 -9.79 4.33 -2.19
C ARG A 120 -10.64 3.22 -2.82
N ARG A 121 -10.88 2.09 -2.13
CA ARG A 121 -11.57 0.92 -2.70
C ARG A 121 -12.98 0.78 -2.13
N TYR A 122 -13.94 0.60 -3.02
CA TYR A 122 -15.32 0.23 -2.68
C TYR A 122 -15.51 -1.26 -2.98
N HIS A 123 -16.23 -1.96 -2.11
CA HIS A 123 -16.71 -3.31 -2.39
C HIS A 123 -18.04 -3.19 -3.13
N ILE A 124 -18.13 -3.79 -4.31
CA ILE A 124 -19.36 -3.91 -5.08
C ILE A 124 -19.68 -5.39 -5.27
N GLU A 125 -20.94 -5.77 -5.10
CA GLU A 125 -21.39 -7.09 -5.54
C GLU A 125 -21.76 -7.03 -7.02
N PRO A 126 -21.09 -7.80 -7.89
CA PRO A 126 -21.41 -7.80 -9.31
C PRO A 126 -22.81 -8.39 -9.51
N LYS A 127 -23.60 -7.77 -10.39
CA LYS A 127 -24.96 -8.21 -10.72
C LYS A 127 -25.03 -9.63 -11.29
N PHE A 128 -23.91 -10.13 -11.81
CA PHE A 128 -23.76 -11.50 -12.29
C PHE A 128 -22.49 -12.10 -11.69
N ARG A 129 -22.61 -13.28 -11.07
CA ARG A 129 -21.47 -14.12 -10.71
C ARG A 129 -21.36 -15.22 -11.76
N LEU A 130 -20.16 -15.44 -12.30
CA LEU A 130 -19.88 -16.63 -13.10
C LEU A 130 -20.10 -17.86 -12.20
N LYS A 131 -20.92 -18.81 -12.67
CA LYS A 131 -21.12 -20.10 -12.00
C LYS A 131 -19.90 -20.99 -12.15
#